data_AF-A0A2U3QAC7-F1
#
_entry.id   AF-A0A2U3QAC7-F1
#
_cell.length_a   1.000
_cell.length_b   1.000
_cell.length_c   1.000
_cell.angle_alpha   90.00
_cell.angle_beta   90.00
_cell.angle_gamma   90.00
#
_symmetry.space_group_name_H-M   'P 1'
#
loop_
_entity.id
_entity.type
_entity.pdbx_description
1 polymer ?
#
loop_
_entity_poly.entity_id
_entity_poly.type
_entity_poly.pdbx_seq_one_letter_code
_entity_poly.pdbx_strand_id
1 'polypeptide(L)'
;MNETLFTSLAQARVALGCWRADYNDTRPDSRLGWRTPSEFAITCNPRRDLALRYAEGSAPAPVATAAQMGKSNDRGELRNG
;
A
#
# COMPACT_ATOMS: atom_id res chain seq x y z
N MET A 1 -0.87 27.04 -2.88
CA MET A 1 -0.60 26.88 -4.32
C MET A 1 0.91 26.87 -4.47
N ASN A 2 1.51 25.75 -4.89
CA ASN A 2 2.97 25.58 -4.96
C ASN A 2 3.36 25.17 -6.38
N GLU A 3 3.44 26.16 -7.27
CA GLU A 3 3.83 25.95 -8.66
C GLU A 3 5.33 26.26 -8.80
N THR A 4 6.09 25.36 -9.42
CA THR A 4 7.53 25.54 -9.67
C THR A 4 7.80 25.32 -11.15
N LEU A 5 8.31 26.35 -11.83
CA LEU A 5 8.72 26.27 -13.23
C LEU A 5 10.20 25.89 -13.31
N PHE A 6 10.51 24.94 -14.18
CA PHE A 6 11.89 24.55 -14.50
C PHE A 6 12.25 25.04 -15.89
N THR A 7 13.47 25.58 -16.05
CA THR A 7 13.94 26.08 -17.34
C THR A 7 14.64 25.00 -18.16
N SER A 8 15.00 23.87 -17.53
CA SER A 8 15.57 22.70 -18.22
C SER A 8 15.29 21.38 -17.48
N LEU A 9 15.34 20.27 -18.22
CA LEU A 9 15.21 18.92 -17.64
C LEU A 9 16.34 18.59 -16.65
N ALA A 10 17.57 19.03 -16.94
CA ALA A 10 18.71 18.82 -16.06
C ALA A 10 18.50 19.50 -14.70
N GLN A 11 18.05 20.77 -14.71
CA GLN A 11 17.70 21.50 -13.49
C GLN A 11 16.57 20.80 -12.72
N ALA A 12 15.51 20.35 -13.41
CA ALA A 12 14.40 19.66 -12.78
C ALA A 12 14.85 18.38 -12.06
N ARG A 13 15.74 17.58 -12.68
CA ARG A 13 16.27 16.34 -12.08
C ARG A 13 17.08 16.63 -10.80
N VAL A 14 17.92 17.66 -10.83
CA VAL A 14 18.71 18.06 -9.65
C VAL A 14 17.79 18.55 -8.54
N ALA A 15 16.86 19.46 -8.85
CA ALA A 15 15.92 20.01 -7.88
C ALA A 15 15.05 18.92 -7.23
N LEU A 16 14.53 17.99 -8.03
CA LEU A 16 13.77 16.85 -7.52
C LEU A 16 14.62 15.89 -6.69
N GLY A 17 15.88 15.67 -7.06
CA GLY A 17 16.83 14.87 -6.29
C GLY A 17 17.06 15.47 -4.90
N CYS A 18 17.36 16.77 -4.83
CA CYS A 18 17.53 17.49 -3.58
C CYS A 18 16.24 17.47 -2.74
N TRP A 19 15.09 17.74 -3.36
CA TRP A 19 13.79 17.72 -2.67
C TRP A 19 13.46 16.34 -2.10
N ARG A 20 13.74 15.27 -2.86
CA ARG A 20 13.51 13.90 -2.41
C ARG A 20 14.37 13.56 -1.19
N ALA A 21 15.65 13.94 -1.20
CA ALA A 21 16.54 13.71 -0.07
C ALA A 21 16.05 14.47 1.19
N ASP A 22 15.74 15.76 1.04
CA ASP A 22 15.20 16.58 2.14
C ASP A 22 13.91 15.97 2.71
N TYR A 23 12.94 15.64 1.85
CA TYR A 23 11.67 15.08 2.30
C TYR A 23 11.85 13.73 3.02
N ASN A 24 12.68 12.84 2.49
CA ASN A 24 12.83 11.50 3.06
C ASN A 24 13.64 11.48 4.36
N ASP A 25 14.63 12.36 4.50
CA ASP A 25 15.64 12.27 5.56
C ASP A 25 15.52 13.35 6.63
N THR A 26 14.88 14.50 6.36
CA THR A 26 14.87 15.64 7.32
C THR A 26 13.48 15.95 7.88
N ARG A 27 12.41 15.52 7.20
CA ARG A 27 11.04 15.94 7.52
C ARG A 27 10.26 14.84 8.23
N PRO A 28 10.07 14.92 9.55
CA PRO A 28 9.21 13.98 10.26
C PRO A 28 7.73 14.22 9.94
N ASP A 29 6.99 13.13 9.70
CA ASP A 29 5.55 13.16 9.43
C ASP A 29 4.78 12.63 10.65
N SER A 30 3.74 13.37 11.08
CA SER A 30 2.90 12.99 12.21
C SER A 30 2.18 11.65 11.98
N ARG A 31 1.86 11.31 10.73
CA ARG A 31 1.27 10.01 10.36
C ARG A 31 2.27 8.85 10.53
N LEU A 32 3.57 9.14 10.48
CA LEU A 32 4.65 8.18 10.72
C LEU A 32 5.12 8.20 12.19
N GLY A 33 4.37 8.83 13.08
CA GLY A 33 4.73 8.94 14.50
C GLY A 33 5.90 9.91 14.73
N TRP A 34 5.96 11.00 13.96
CA TRP A 34 7.05 11.99 13.98
C TRP A 34 8.41 11.42 13.58
N ARG A 35 8.41 10.39 12.74
CA ARG A 35 9.61 9.84 12.10
C ARG A 35 9.72 10.32 10.67
N THR A 36 10.93 10.36 10.15
CA THR A 36 11.13 10.62 8.73
C THR A 36 10.73 9.40 7.90
N PRO A 37 10.34 9.57 6.62
CA PRO A 37 10.03 8.45 5.74
C PRO A 37 11.15 7.40 5.68
N SER A 38 12.41 7.81 5.69
CA SER A 38 13.57 6.90 5.72
C SER A 38 13.62 6.08 7.01
N GLU A 39 13.40 6.70 8.18
CA GLU A 39 13.37 6.01 9.48
C GLU A 39 12.20 5.01 9.55
N PHE A 40 11.04 5.39 9.00
CA PHE A 40 9.88 4.51 8.94
C PHE A 40 10.14 3.30 8.04
N ALA A 41 10.81 3.48 6.90
CA ALA A 41 11.12 2.41 5.97
C ALA A 41 11.98 1.29 6.59
N ILE A 42 12.83 1.60 7.57
CA ILE A 42 13.59 0.60 8.34
C ILE A 42 12.66 -0.35 9.11
N THR A 43 11.54 0.18 9.61
CA THR A 43 10.53 -0.60 10.36
C THR A 43 9.54 -1.31 9.45
N CYS A 44 9.38 -0.84 8.22
CA CYS A 44 8.67 -1.58 7.18
C CYS A 44 9.49 -2.81 6.81
N ASN A 45 9.26 -3.92 7.48
CA ASN A 45 9.70 -5.23 7.00
C ASN A 45 8.73 -5.66 5.89
N PRO A 46 9.00 -5.45 4.58
CA PRO A 46 8.27 -6.20 3.58
C PRO A 46 8.62 -7.64 3.89
N ARG A 47 7.64 -8.45 4.27
CA ARG A 47 7.81 -9.88 4.56
C ARG A 47 8.53 -10.51 3.35
N ARG A 48 9.87 -10.59 3.41
CA ARG A 48 10.72 -11.20 2.38
C ARG A 48 10.37 -12.69 2.26
N ASP A 49 9.75 -13.23 3.30
CA ASP A 49 9.10 -14.53 3.39
C ASP A 49 7.87 -14.71 2.47
N LEU A 50 7.23 -13.64 1.99
CA LEU A 50 6.14 -13.73 1.01
C LEU A 50 6.64 -13.49 -0.43
N ALA A 51 7.60 -12.59 -0.62
CA ALA A 51 8.13 -12.25 -1.96
C ALA A 51 8.86 -13.41 -2.65
N LEU A 52 9.54 -14.30 -1.89
CA LEU A 52 10.17 -15.49 -2.48
C LEU A 52 9.16 -16.54 -2.98
N ARG A 53 7.89 -16.50 -2.53
CA ARG A 53 6.86 -17.44 -3.01
C ARG A 53 6.32 -17.09 -4.40
N TYR A 54 6.66 -15.92 -4.94
CA TYR A 54 6.18 -15.44 -6.25
C TYR A 54 7.27 -15.35 -7.32
N ALA A 55 8.53 -15.68 -7.01
CA ALA A 55 9.60 -15.66 -8.00
C ALA A 55 9.51 -16.81 -9.02
N GLU A 56 8.73 -17.86 -8.74
CA GLU A 56 8.59 -19.04 -9.61
C GLU A 56 7.13 -19.44 -9.91
N GLY A 57 6.17 -18.52 -9.85
CA GLY A 57 4.77 -18.92 -10.02
C GLY A 57 3.86 -17.79 -10.46
N SER A 58 3.29 -17.96 -11.65
CA SER A 58 2.12 -17.23 -12.14
C SER A 58 1.10 -16.99 -11.03
N ALA A 59 0.52 -15.78 -10.97
CA ALA A 59 -0.57 -15.50 -10.05
C ALA A 59 -1.70 -16.53 -10.25
N PRO A 60 -2.20 -17.18 -9.19
CA PRO A 60 -3.36 -18.04 -9.35
C PRO A 60 -4.50 -17.16 -9.88
N ALA A 61 -5.12 -17.60 -10.98
CA ALA A 61 -6.28 -16.92 -11.54
C ALA A 61 -7.31 -16.70 -10.43
N PRO A 62 -8.01 -15.55 -10.39
CA PRO A 62 -9.06 -15.36 -9.42
C PRO A 62 -10.07 -16.49 -9.62
N VAL A 63 -10.14 -17.41 -8.66
CA VAL A 63 -11.25 -18.35 -8.58
C VAL A 63 -12.46 -17.48 -8.37
N ALA A 64 -13.19 -17.21 -9.46
CA ALA A 64 -14.56 -16.75 -9.37
C ALA A 64 -15.28 -17.80 -8.51
N THR A 65 -15.56 -17.48 -7.25
CA THR A 65 -16.44 -18.29 -6.43
C THR A 65 -17.73 -18.41 -7.21
N ALA A 66 -17.95 -19.59 -7.81
CA ALA A 66 -19.17 -19.89 -8.51
C ALA A 66 -20.32 -19.58 -7.55
N ALA A 67 -21.19 -18.68 -7.99
CA ALA A 67 -22.40 -18.29 -7.29
C ALA A 67 -23.08 -19.54 -6.74
N GLN A 68 -23.16 -19.65 -5.41
CA GLN A 68 -24.05 -20.63 -4.79
C GLN A 68 -25.47 -20.13 -5.00
N MET A 69 -25.98 -20.55 -6.16
CA MET A 69 -27.38 -20.68 -6.55
C MET A 69 -28.21 -21.07 -5.33
N GLY A 70 -29.25 -20.26 -5.09
CA GLY A 70 -30.00 -20.27 -3.84
C GLY A 70 -30.72 -21.57 -3.52
N LYS A 71 -31.18 -21.64 -2.27
CA LYS A 71 -32.35 -22.40 -1.83
C LYS A 71 -32.89 -21.75 -0.57
N SER A 72 -33.98 -21.02 -0.74
CA SER A 72 -34.89 -20.59 0.32
C SER A 72 -35.43 -21.81 1.06
N ASN A 73 -35.52 -21.74 2.39
CA ASN A 73 -36.72 -22.18 3.07
C ASN A 73 -36.82 -21.54 4.46
N ASP A 74 -37.88 -20.75 4.61
CA ASP A 74 -38.48 -20.44 5.90
C ASP A 74 -38.82 -21.71 6.69
N ARG A 75 -38.90 -21.53 8.01
CA ARG A 75 -39.73 -22.27 8.99
C ARG A 75 -38.94 -22.90 10.13
N GLY A 76 -39.05 -22.24 11.28
CA GLY A 76 -38.69 -22.79 12.59
C GLY A 76 -39.13 -21.86 13.71
N GLU A 77 -40.44 -21.62 13.84
CA GLU A 77 -41.01 -21.15 15.11
C GLU A 77 -40.81 -22.21 16.21
N LEU A 78 -40.86 -21.73 17.47
CA LEU A 78 -41.14 -22.37 18.78
C LEU A 78 -40.03 -22.00 19.81
N ARG A 79 -40.15 -20.93 20.62
CA ARG A 79 -41.04 -20.67 21.79
C ARG A 79 -40.43 -21.10 23.15
N ASN A 80 -40.61 -20.19 24.12
CA ASN A 80 -40.47 -20.25 25.60
C ASN A 80 -39.07 -19.90 26.16
N GLY A 81 -38.94 -19.04 27.18
CA GLY A 81 -39.96 -18.47 28.08
C GLY A 81 -39.50 -17.19 28.77
#